data_AF-A0A4R4UWB0-F1
#
_entry.id   AF-A0A4R4UWB0-F1
#
_cell.length_a   1.000
_cell.length_b   1.000
_cell.length_c   1.000
_cell.angle_alpha   90.00
_cell.angle_beta   90.00
_cell.angle_gamma   90.00
#
_symmetry.space_group_name_H-M   'P 1'
#
loop_
_entity.id
_entity.type
_entity.pdbx_description
1 polymer ?
#
loop_
_entity_poly.entity_id
_entity_poly.type
_entity_poly.pdbx_seq_one_letter_code
_entity_poly.pdbx_strand_id
1 'polypeptide(L)'
;MSGIRIDIEWLSTHARQVKDAGEDITTGRAKLAEAELTGASFGEIGRRSGAPDAYQRLREQLLDRHRKAAETLTSAGDELREVVDHHSAGDDDSAVDLRRQEA
;
A
#
# COMPACT_ATOMS: atom_id res chain seq x y z
N MET A 1 -33.37 12.38 2.50
CA MET A 1 -32.34 11.40 2.11
C MET A 1 -31.43 11.22 3.32
N SER A 2 -31.28 9.99 3.83
CA SER A 2 -30.33 9.73 4.92
C SER A 2 -28.93 9.92 4.37
N GLY A 3 -28.31 11.07 4.65
CA GLY A 3 -26.94 11.35 4.23
C GLY A 3 -25.99 10.29 4.79
N ILE A 4 -25.06 9.81 3.96
CA ILE A 4 -23.95 8.99 4.43
C ILE A 4 -23.11 9.90 5.32
N ARG A 5 -23.03 9.59 6.62
CA ARG A 5 -22.16 10.28 7.56
C ARG A 5 -20.81 9.58 7.52
N ILE A 6 -19.80 10.26 6.96
CA ILE A 6 -18.43 9.73 6.89
C ILE A 6 -17.71 10.11 8.18
N ASP A 7 -17.13 9.12 8.85
CA ASP A 7 -16.20 9.35 9.95
C ASP A 7 -14.83 9.71 9.37
N ILE A 8 -14.58 11.01 9.25
CA ILE A 8 -13.37 11.57 8.62
C ILE A 8 -12.11 11.22 9.41
N GLU A 9 -12.19 11.18 10.74
CA GLU A 9 -11.04 10.87 11.60
C GLU A 9 -10.64 9.40 11.44
N TRP A 10 -11.63 8.50 11.47
CA TRP A 10 -11.40 7.08 11.23
C TRP A 10 -10.84 6.85 9.80
N LEU A 11 -11.46 7.47 8.78
CA LEU A 11 -11.06 7.29 7.39
C LEU A 11 -9.65 7.81 7.11
N SER A 12 -9.28 8.96 7.69
CA SER A 12 -7.93 9.54 7.61
C SER A 12 -6.87 8.63 8.25
N THR A 13 -7.19 8.07 9.41
CA THR A 13 -6.32 7.10 10.09
C THR A 13 -6.17 5.83 9.26
N HIS A 14 -7.27 5.33 8.69
CA HIS A 14 -7.25 4.13 7.88
C HIS A 14 -6.48 4.31 6.57
N ALA A 15 -6.69 5.44 5.88
CA ALA A 15 -5.95 5.82 4.68
C ALA A 15 -4.44 5.80 4.91
N ARG A 16 -4.00 6.38 6.04
CA ARG A 16 -2.60 6.34 6.46
C ARG A 16 -2.11 4.91 6.71
N GLN A 17 -2.83 4.11 7.49
CA GLN A 17 -2.43 2.72 7.80
C GLN A 17 -2.30 1.86 6.54
N VAL A 18 -3.22 2.02 5.59
CA VAL A 18 -3.20 1.30 4.31
C VAL A 18 -1.97 1.71 3.48
N LYS A 19 -1.65 3.01 3.45
CA LYS A 19 -0.45 3.50 2.79
C LYS A 19 0.83 2.99 3.45
N ASP A 20 0.92 3.11 4.78
CA ASP A 20 2.07 2.65 5.59
C ASP A 20 2.31 1.14 5.33
N ALA A 21 1.26 0.33 5.24
CA ALA A 21 1.38 -1.09 4.89
C ALA A 21 1.96 -1.32 3.48
N GLY A 22 1.60 -0.51 2.49
CA GLY A 22 2.20 -0.55 1.15
C GLY A 22 3.69 -0.19 1.15
N GLU A 23 4.08 0.82 1.95
CA GLU A 23 5.46 1.24 2.15
C GLU A 23 6.30 0.17 2.88
N ASP A 24 5.73 -0.49 3.88
CA ASP A 24 6.35 -1.62 4.59
C ASP A 24 6.61 -2.81 3.66
N ILE A 25 5.66 -3.15 2.79
CA ILE A 25 5.84 -4.19 1.77
C ILE A 25 6.95 -3.80 0.79
N THR A 26 7.02 -2.52 0.39
CA THR A 26 8.09 -2.01 -0.48
C THR A 26 9.46 -2.19 0.16
N THR A 27 9.58 -1.84 1.44
CA THR A 27 10.81 -2.00 2.23
C THR A 27 11.19 -3.47 2.39
N GLY A 28 10.22 -4.33 2.70
CA GLY A 28 10.42 -5.77 2.81
C GLY A 28 10.87 -6.41 1.48
N ARG A 29 10.29 -5.96 0.36
CA ARG A 29 10.67 -6.40 -0.99
C ARG A 29 12.11 -6.06 -1.32
N ALA A 30 12.60 -4.87 -0.95
CA ALA A 30 13.99 -4.48 -1.16
C ALA A 30 14.95 -5.43 -0.41
N LYS A 31 14.68 -5.71 0.87
CA LYS A 31 15.46 -6.66 1.67
C LYS A 31 15.44 -8.08 1.09
N LEU A 32 14.29 -8.52 0.59
CA LEU A 32 14.17 -9.84 -0.06
C LEU A 32 14.93 -9.91 -1.38
N ALA A 33 14.97 -8.81 -2.14
CA ALA A 33 15.75 -8.73 -3.37
C ALA A 33 17.25 -8.83 -3.08
N GLU A 34 17.74 -8.21 -2.00
CA GLU A 34 19.14 -8.27 -1.58
C GLU A 34 19.57 -9.67 -1.10
N ALA A 35 18.66 -10.44 -0.50
CA ALA A 35 18.92 -11.77 0.06
C ALA A 35 18.97 -12.90 -1.01
N GLU A 36 19.44 -12.62 -2.22
CA GLU A 36 19.44 -13.58 -3.32
C GLU A 36 20.39 -14.77 -3.09
N LEU A 37 19.87 -15.99 -3.27
CA LEU A 37 20.68 -17.20 -3.28
C LEU A 37 21.30 -17.43 -4.66
N THR A 38 22.60 -17.69 -4.70
CA THR A 38 23.30 -18.04 -5.94
C THR A 38 23.26 -19.56 -6.16
N GLY A 39 23.58 -20.01 -7.38
CA GLY A 39 23.66 -21.46 -7.69
C GLY A 39 24.65 -22.23 -6.81
N ALA A 40 25.63 -21.56 -6.19
CA ALA A 40 26.54 -22.16 -5.22
C ALA A 40 25.82 -22.59 -3.93
N SER A 41 24.77 -21.87 -3.52
CA SER A 41 23.98 -22.12 -2.31
C SER A 41 23.22 -23.45 -2.33
N PHE A 42 23.02 -24.05 -3.51
CA PHE A 42 22.24 -25.28 -3.69
C PHE A 42 23.10 -26.57 -3.70
N GLY A 43 24.42 -26.44 -3.65
CA GLY A 43 25.33 -27.59 -3.77
C GLY A 43 25.22 -28.32 -5.12
N GLU A 44 25.94 -29.44 -5.26
CA GLU A 44 26.02 -30.16 -6.55
C GLU A 44 24.73 -30.92 -6.91
N ILE A 45 24.09 -31.54 -5.92
CA ILE A 45 22.81 -32.24 -6.13
C ILE A 45 21.73 -31.23 -6.50
N GLY A 46 21.63 -30.11 -5.77
CA GLY A 46 20.65 -29.06 -6.06
C GLY A 46 20.83 -28.47 -7.45
N ARG A 47 22.08 -28.18 -7.88
CA ARG A 47 22.35 -27.69 -9.24
C ARG A 47 21.90 -28.68 -10.32
N ARG A 48 22.20 -29.98 -10.17
CA ARG A 48 21.78 -31.00 -11.16
C ARG A 48 20.28 -31.22 -11.20
N SER A 49 19.57 -30.97 -10.11
CA SER A 49 18.12 -31.10 -10.03
C SER A 49 17.33 -29.93 -10.62
N GLY A 50 17.99 -28.83 -11.00
CA GLY A 50 17.32 -27.61 -11.47
C GLY A 50 16.76 -26.73 -10.33
N ALA A 51 17.15 -26.99 -9.08
CA ALA A 51 16.71 -26.20 -7.92
C ALA A 51 17.04 -24.69 -8.03
N PRO A 52 18.21 -24.26 -8.56
CA PRO A 52 18.49 -22.85 -8.77
C PRO A 52 17.48 -22.17 -9.70
N ASP A 53 17.12 -22.80 -10.82
CA ASP A 53 16.17 -22.23 -11.79
C ASP A 53 14.77 -22.14 -11.20
N ALA A 54 14.34 -23.18 -10.47
CA ALA A 54 13.06 -23.19 -9.77
C ALA A 54 12.98 -22.09 -8.69
N TYR A 55 14.07 -21.91 -7.92
CA TYR A 55 14.18 -20.85 -6.94
C TYR A 55 14.09 -19.47 -7.59
N GLN A 56 14.83 -19.22 -8.68
CA GLN A 56 14.80 -17.92 -9.35
C GLN A 56 13.39 -17.58 -9.87
N ARG A 57 12.71 -18.52 -10.52
CA ARG A 57 11.31 -18.33 -10.96
C ARG A 57 10.36 -18.03 -9.80
N LEU A 58 10.53 -18.71 -8.67
CA LEU A 58 9.70 -18.47 -7.48
C LEU A 58 9.99 -17.09 -6.88
N ARG A 59 11.27 -16.71 -6.79
CA ARG A 59 11.70 -15.40 -6.30
C ARG A 59 11.13 -14.28 -7.17
N GLU A 60 11.22 -14.39 -8.49
CA GLU A 60 10.64 -13.42 -9.43
C GLU A 60 9.13 -13.25 -9.21
N GLN A 61 8.39 -14.36 -9.12
CA GLN A 61 6.95 -14.34 -8.84
C GLN A 61 6.64 -13.69 -7.48
N LEU A 62 7.44 -13.98 -6.46
CA LEU A 62 7.25 -13.42 -5.13
C LEU A 62 7.50 -11.90 -5.13
N LEU A 63 8.56 -11.45 -5.78
CA LEU A 63 8.90 -10.03 -5.92
C LEU A 63 7.85 -9.26 -6.73
N ASP A 64 7.30 -9.84 -7.80
CA ASP A 64 6.22 -9.22 -8.57
C ASP A 64 4.92 -9.11 -7.76
N ARG A 65 4.56 -10.14 -6.99
CA ARG A 65 3.40 -10.09 -6.09
C ARG A 65 3.55 -9.02 -5.01
N HIS A 66 4.74 -8.89 -4.41
CA HIS A 66 5.01 -7.84 -3.42
C HIS A 66 4.91 -6.45 -4.06
N ARG A 67 5.46 -6.27 -5.27
CA ARG A 67 5.36 -5.01 -6.00
C ARG A 67 3.90 -4.61 -6.22
N LYS A 68 3.08 -5.51 -6.77
CA LYS A 68 1.65 -5.26 -7.03
C LYS A 68 0.88 -4.95 -5.75
N ALA A 69 1.15 -5.70 -4.67
CA ALA A 69 0.52 -5.46 -3.38
C ALA A 69 0.87 -4.08 -2.81
N ALA A 70 2.15 -3.69 -2.86
CA ALA A 70 2.60 -2.38 -2.44
C ALA A 70 1.94 -1.26 -3.26
N GLU A 71 1.97 -1.34 -4.59
CA GLU A 71 1.34 -0.37 -5.49
C GLU A 71 -0.16 -0.22 -5.19
N THR A 72 -0.86 -1.34 -5.00
CA THR A 72 -2.30 -1.35 -4.73
C THR A 72 -2.63 -0.70 -3.38
N LEU A 73 -1.89 -1.03 -2.33
CA LEU A 73 -2.13 -0.48 -0.99
C LEU A 73 -1.75 1.01 -0.91
N THR A 74 -0.64 1.42 -1.52
CA THR A 74 -0.29 2.84 -1.58
C THR A 74 -1.33 3.64 -2.36
N SER A 75 -1.79 3.16 -3.52
CA SER A 75 -2.86 3.80 -4.31
C SER A 75 -4.15 3.89 -3.52
N ALA A 76 -4.58 2.80 -2.88
CA ALA A 76 -5.78 2.80 -2.06
C ALA A 76 -5.69 3.79 -0.89
N GLY A 77 -4.53 3.88 -0.23
CA GLY A 77 -4.30 4.86 0.83
C GLY A 77 -4.38 6.30 0.34
N ASP A 78 -3.85 6.59 -0.86
CA ASP A 78 -3.93 7.90 -1.50
C ASP A 78 -5.38 8.24 -1.93
N GLU A 79 -6.10 7.32 -2.55
CA GLU A 79 -7.51 7.51 -2.92
C GLU A 79 -8.42 7.74 -1.69
N LEU A 80 -8.19 6.99 -0.60
CA LEU A 80 -8.91 7.22 0.66
C LEU A 80 -8.61 8.61 1.26
N ARG A 81 -7.37 9.10 1.08
CA ARG A 81 -7.00 10.47 1.48
C ARG A 81 -7.73 11.51 0.65
N GLU A 82 -7.86 11.32 -0.66
CA GLU A 82 -8.62 12.24 -1.52
C GLU A 82 -10.09 12.36 -1.09
N VAL A 83 -10.71 11.24 -0.68
CA VAL A 83 -12.07 11.24 -0.11
C VAL A 83 -12.13 12.05 1.19
N VAL A 84 -11.16 11.87 2.08
CA VAL A 84 -11.03 12.65 3.33
C VAL A 84 -10.94 14.14 3.01
N ASP A 85 -10.09 14.54 2.07
CA ASP A 85 -9.88 15.94 1.71
C ASP A 85 -11.14 16.56 1.10
N HIS A 86 -11.82 15.82 0.21
CA HIS A 86 -13.07 16.27 -0.40
C HIS A 86 -14.18 16.55 0.62
N HIS A 87 -14.35 15.65 1.59
CA HIS A 87 -15.42 15.78 2.59
C HIS A 87 -15.05 16.69 3.77
N SER A 88 -13.75 16.89 4.06
CA SER A 88 -13.31 17.86 5.07
C SER A 88 -13.47 19.31 4.58
N ALA A 89 -13.20 19.57 3.30
CA ALA A 89 -13.36 20.91 2.72
C ALA A 89 -14.83 21.35 2.63
N GLY A 90 -15.77 20.41 2.43
CA GLY A 90 -17.21 20.70 2.39
C GLY A 90 -17.82 21.12 3.73
N ASP A 91 -17.26 20.66 4.86
CA ASP A 91 -17.67 21.07 6.20
C ASP A 91 -17.16 22.49 6.55
N ASP A 92 -15.95 22.86 6.08
CA ASP A 92 -15.38 24.19 6.31
C ASP A 92 -16.11 25.29 5.51
N ASP A 93 -16.46 25.04 4.25
CA ASP A 93 -17.25 26.00 3.45
C ASP A 93 -18.65 26.22 4.04
N SER A 94 -19.27 25.16 4.57
CA SER A 94 -20.56 25.26 5.26
C SER A 94 -20.47 26.07 6.56
N ALA A 95 -19.37 25.94 7.30
CA ALA A 95 -19.11 26.71 8.52
C ALA A 95 -18.73 28.18 8.25
N VAL A 96 -18.18 28.49 7.08
CA VAL A 96 -17.92 29.87 6.62
C VAL A 96 -19.21 30.55 6.18
N ASP A 97 -20.09 29.86 5.46
CA ASP A 97 -21.36 30.43 5.01
C ASP A 97 -22.36 30.66 6.15
N LEU A 98 -22.37 29.81 7.19
CA LEU A 98 -23.14 30.04 8.41
C LEU A 98 -22.68 31.30 9.16
N ARG A 99 -21.36 31.50 9.32
CA ARG A 99 -20.82 32.71 9.97
C ARG A 99 -21.08 34.00 9.17
N ARG A 100 -21.26 33.92 7.86
CA ARG A 100 -21.60 35.07 7.00
C ARG A 100 -23.08 35.45 7.10
N GLN A 101 -23.98 34.51 7.44
CA GLN A 101 -25.41 34.79 7.60
C GLN A 101 -25.79 35.32 9.00
N GLU A 102 -24.92 35.14 9.99
CA GLU A 102 -25.11 35.65 11.37
C GLU A 102 -24.50 37.04 11.63
N ALA A 103 -23.88 37.67 10.62
CA ALA A 103 -23.28 39.01 10.68
C ALA A 103 -24.02 40.02 9.79
#